data_AF-A0A2S6AXM3-F1
#
_entry.id   AF-A0A2S6AXM3-F1
#
_cell.length_a   1.000
_cell.length_b   1.000
_cell.length_c   1.000
_cell.angle_alpha   90.00
_cell.angle_beta   90.00
_cell.angle_gamma   90.00
#
_symmetry.space_group_name_H-M   'P 1'
#
loop_
_entity.id
_entity.type
_entity.pdbx_description
1 polymer ?
#
loop_
_entity_poly.entity_id
_entity_poly.type
_entity_poly.pdbx_seq_one_letter_code
_entity_poly.pdbx_strand_id
1 'polypeptide(L)'
;MWFAVPAAIVDFVTPEVPEIPPRLTDPRPVLAVGSLVWLVATVVVWCNDSWADARPICLMGLGVGLLGYSIFVIQRRGARRGDKGAQKGL
;
A
#
# COMPACT_ATOMS: atom_id res chain seq x y z
N MET A 1 -41.88 -27.62 -22.33
CA MET A 1 -41.13 -26.72 -23.24
C MET A 1 -41.00 -25.43 -22.42
N TRP A 2 -39.88 -25.09 -21.77
CA TRP A 2 -38.51 -24.85 -22.26
C TRP A 2 -37.49 -25.15 -21.14
N PHE A 3 -36.24 -25.40 -21.51
CA PHE A 3 -35.27 -26.32 -20.91
C PHE A 3 -34.64 -25.91 -19.56
N ALA A 4 -34.50 -26.87 -18.65
CA ALA A 4 -33.56 -26.79 -17.53
C ALA A 4 -32.14 -27.02 -18.06
N VAL A 5 -31.26 -26.03 -17.92
CA VAL A 5 -29.83 -26.18 -18.24
C VAL A 5 -29.25 -27.20 -17.24
N PRO A 6 -28.65 -28.31 -17.68
CA PRO A 6 -28.01 -29.25 -16.77
C PRO A 6 -26.85 -28.51 -16.08
N ALA A 7 -26.80 -28.56 -14.74
CA ALA A 7 -25.73 -27.95 -13.92
C ALA A 7 -24.32 -28.53 -14.19
N ALA A 8 -24.15 -29.36 -15.24
CA ALA A 8 -22.95 -30.10 -15.57
C ALA A 8 -22.06 -29.43 -16.65
N ILE A 9 -22.40 -28.23 -17.16
CA ILE A 9 -21.73 -27.65 -18.35
C ILE A 9 -20.64 -26.60 -18.05
N VAL A 10 -20.40 -26.21 -16.80
CA VAL A 10 -19.28 -25.32 -16.49
C VAL A 10 -18.55 -25.80 -15.24
N ASP A 11 -17.63 -26.72 -15.46
CA ASP A 11 -16.55 -26.96 -14.52
C ASP A 11 -15.63 -25.73 -14.62
N PHE A 12 -15.88 -24.72 -13.79
CA PHE A 12 -15.05 -23.53 -13.72
C PHE A 12 -13.71 -23.93 -13.11
N VAL A 13 -12.80 -24.45 -13.94
CA VAL A 13 -11.39 -24.58 -13.58
C VAL A 13 -10.89 -23.16 -13.38
N THR A 14 -10.82 -22.69 -12.13
CA THR A 14 -10.10 -21.48 -11.79
C THR A 14 -8.65 -21.70 -12.23
N PRO A 15 -8.14 -20.91 -13.18
CA PRO A 15 -6.74 -21.02 -13.58
C PRO A 15 -5.88 -20.89 -12.33
N GLU A 16 -4.90 -21.78 -12.15
CA GLU A 16 -3.92 -21.64 -11.09
C GLU A 16 -3.10 -20.38 -11.40
N VAL A 17 -3.41 -19.28 -10.69
CA VAL A 17 -2.72 -18.00 -10.87
C VAL A 17 -1.35 -18.11 -10.23
N PRO A 18 -0.25 -17.91 -10.98
CA PRO A 18 1.07 -17.91 -10.40
C PRO A 18 1.17 -16.88 -9.28
N GLU A 19 1.63 -17.30 -8.10
CA GLU A 19 1.82 -16.40 -6.97
C GLU A 19 2.90 -15.36 -7.30
N ILE A 20 2.55 -14.08 -7.16
CA ILE A 20 3.51 -13.01 -7.34
C ILE A 20 4.55 -13.09 -6.21
N PRO A 21 5.85 -12.97 -6.51
CA PRO A 21 6.88 -12.99 -5.49
C PRO A 21 6.56 -12.03 -4.33
N PRO A 22 6.67 -12.46 -3.05
CA PRO A 22 6.28 -11.66 -1.88
C PRO A 22 6.92 -10.28 -1.80
N ARG A 23 8.09 -10.10 -2.43
CA ARG A 23 8.82 -8.83 -2.46
C ARG A 23 8.14 -7.76 -3.32
N LEU A 24 7.33 -8.16 -4.30
CA LEU A 24 6.59 -7.25 -5.17
C LEU A 24 5.22 -6.88 -4.60
N THR A 25 4.73 -7.65 -3.64
CA THR A 25 3.43 -7.45 -2.98
C THR A 25 3.56 -6.87 -1.58
N ASP A 26 4.74 -6.93 -0.94
CA ASP A 26 4.95 -6.30 0.37
C ASP A 26 4.93 -4.75 0.24
N PRO A 27 3.98 -4.05 0.86
CA PRO A 27 3.89 -2.60 0.78
C PRO A 27 4.96 -1.88 1.63
N ARG A 28 5.64 -2.58 2.56
CA ARG A 28 6.64 -2.00 3.48
C ARG A 28 7.77 -1.25 2.78
N PRO A 29 8.51 -1.83 1.82
CA PRO A 29 9.62 -1.14 1.17
C PRO A 29 9.16 0.14 0.49
N VAL A 30 8.03 0.12 -0.22
CA VAL A 30 7.53 1.28 -0.96
C VAL A 30 7.15 2.41 0.00
N LEU A 31 6.38 2.11 1.06
CA LEU A 31 5.97 3.11 2.04
C LEU A 31 7.16 3.69 2.81
N ALA A 32 8.11 2.84 3.23
CA ALA A 32 9.30 3.27 3.96
C ALA A 32 10.22 4.15 3.10
N VAL A 33 10.51 3.72 1.86
CA VAL A 33 11.35 4.48 0.93
C VAL A 33 10.69 5.79 0.54
N GLY A 34 9.40 5.79 0.20
CA GLY A 34 8.68 7.02 -0.16
C GLY A 34 8.65 8.04 0.99
N SER A 35 8.39 7.59 2.22
CA SER A 35 8.42 8.47 3.39
C SER A 35 9.81 9.03 3.66
N LEU A 36 10.85 8.19 3.52
CA LEU A 36 12.24 8.60 3.71
C LEU A 36 12.68 9.61 2.64
N VAL A 37 12.29 9.42 1.38
CA VAL A 37 12.59 10.37 0.30
C VAL A 37 11.99 11.74 0.61
N TRP A 38 10.73 11.81 1.08
CA TRP A 38 10.13 13.08 1.47
C TRP A 38 10.78 13.72 2.69
N LEU A 39 11.22 12.90 3.66
CA LEU A 39 12.00 13.40 4.81
C LEU A 39 13.32 14.04 4.35
N VAL A 40 14.05 13.35 3.46
CA VAL A 40 15.31 13.86 2.90
C VAL A 40 15.06 15.12 2.08
N ALA A 41 14.07 15.13 1.19
CA ALA A 41 13.69 16.30 0.41
C ALA A 41 13.35 17.50 1.30
N THR A 42 12.60 17.26 2.39
CA THR A 42 12.31 18.26 3.42
C THR A 42 13.60 18.80 4.04
N VAL A 43 14.55 17.96 4.44
CA VAL A 43 15.84 18.47 4.96
C VAL A 43 16.57 19.31 3.91
N VAL A 44 16.63 18.86 2.66
CA VAL A 44 17.36 19.53 1.58
C VAL A 44 16.78 20.92 1.26
N VAL A 45 15.46 21.08 1.15
CA VAL A 45 14.84 22.40 0.84
C VAL A 45 14.98 23.41 1.99
N TRP A 46 15.36 22.97 3.19
CA TRP A 46 15.73 23.85 4.31
C TRP A 46 17.21 24.22 4.32
N CYS A 47 18.07 23.50 3.60
CA CYS A 47 19.49 23.86 3.46
C CYS A 47 19.74 25.03 2.50
N ASN A 48 18.74 25.43 1.70
CA ASN A 48 18.88 26.48 0.70
C ASN A 48 17.61 27.34 0.61
N ASP A 49 17.70 28.63 0.94
CA ASP A 49 16.56 29.55 0.90
C ASP A 49 15.99 29.80 -0.50
N SER A 50 16.78 29.58 -1.57
CA SER A 50 16.25 29.67 -2.93
C SER A 50 15.17 28.62 -3.23
N TRP A 51 15.04 27.59 -2.38
CA TRP A 51 14.03 26.53 -2.50
C TRP A 51 12.85 26.72 -1.54
N ALA A 52 12.68 27.92 -0.98
CA ALA A 52 11.61 28.21 -0.02
C ALA A 52 10.21 27.89 -0.55
N ASP A 53 9.96 28.11 -1.84
CA ASP A 53 8.68 27.82 -2.49
C ASP A 53 8.36 26.32 -2.56
N ALA A 54 9.37 25.44 -2.48
CA ALA A 54 9.20 24.00 -2.46
C ALA A 54 8.89 23.43 -1.06
N ARG A 55 9.08 24.23 0.00
CA ARG A 55 8.88 23.80 1.41
C ARG A 55 7.47 23.28 1.69
N PRO A 56 6.38 23.96 1.29
CA PRO A 56 5.02 23.47 1.54
C PRO A 56 4.78 22.11 0.86
N ILE A 57 5.29 21.92 -0.36
CA ILE A 57 5.15 20.66 -1.10
C ILE A 57 5.91 19.53 -0.39
N CYS A 58 7.14 19.78 0.06
CA CYS A 58 7.93 18.81 0.80
C CYS A 58 7.29 18.40 2.12
N LEU A 59 6.76 19.38 2.86
CA LEU A 59 6.03 19.11 4.10
C LEU A 59 4.76 18.30 3.86
N MET A 60 3.98 18.62 2.82
CA MET A 60 2.77 17.87 2.50
C MET A 60 3.10 16.43 2.07
N GLY A 61 4.14 16.25 1.26
CA GLY A 61 4.62 14.92 0.89
C GLY A 61 5.08 14.10 2.11
N LEU A 62 5.83 14.71 3.03
CA LEU A 62 6.23 14.09 4.29
C LEU A 62 5.01 13.75 5.16
N GLY A 63 4.07 14.69 5.31
CA GLY A 63 2.85 14.50 6.08
C GLY A 63 2.00 13.33 5.56
N VAL A 64 1.78 13.27 4.24
CA VAL A 64 1.06 12.17 3.59
C VAL A 64 1.81 10.85 3.74
N GLY A 65 3.14 10.84 3.59
CA GLY A 65 3.96 9.65 3.79
C GLY A 65 3.84 9.10 5.22
N LEU A 66 3.97 9.96 6.23
CA LEU A 66 3.80 9.60 7.65
C LEU A 66 2.38 9.11 7.95
N LEU A 67 1.36 9.74 7.39
CA LEU A 67 -0.03 9.31 7.53
C LEU A 67 -0.23 7.91 6.92
N GLY A 68 0.21 7.67 5.68
CA GLY A 68 0.12 6.37 5.04
C GLY A 68 0.87 5.27 5.81
N TYR A 69 2.10 5.57 6.26
CA TYR A 69 2.90 4.63 7.03
C TYR A 69 2.29 4.31 8.41
N SER A 70 1.73 5.31 9.10
CA SER A 70 1.07 5.10 10.40
C SER A 70 -0.19 4.24 10.28
N ILE A 71 -1.04 4.50 9.27
CA ILE A 71 -2.19 3.65 8.95
C ILE A 71 -1.72 2.21 8.70
N PHE A 72 -0.69 2.02 7.86
CA PHE A 72 -0.14 0.70 7.59
C PHE A 72 0.33 -0.03 8.86
N VAL A 73 1.04 0.65 9.76
CA VAL A 73 1.52 0.06 11.01
C VAL A 73 0.35 -0.34 11.92
N ILE A 74 -0.69 0.49 12.02
CA ILE A 74 -1.90 0.18 12.79
C ILE A 74 -2.58 -1.06 12.21
N GLN A 75 -2.78 -1.08 10.88
CA GLN A 75 -3.41 -2.21 10.19
C GLN A 75 -2.60 -3.50 10.35
N ARG A 76 -1.28 -3.44 10.20
CA ARG A 76 -0.39 -4.60 10.37
C ARG A 76 -0.40 -5.11 11.81
N ARG A 77 -0.52 -4.24 12.82
CA ARG A 77 -0.66 -4.65 14.22
C ARG A 77 -2.01 -5.32 14.47
N GLY A 78 -3.10 -4.79 13.94
CA GLY A 78 -4.43 -5.40 14.02
C GLY A 78 -4.50 -6.75 13.31
N ALA A 79 -3.89 -6.86 12.13
CA ALA A 79 -3.81 -8.11 11.37
C ALA A 79 -3.07 -9.22 12.15
N ARG A 80 -1.97 -8.86 12.82
CA ARG A 80 -1.24 -9.81 13.70
C ARG A 80 -2.04 -10.21 14.95
N ARG A 81 -2.97 -9.38 15.41
CA ARG A 81 -3.86 -9.67 16.54
C ARG A 81 -5.12 -10.43 16.13
N GLY A 82 -5.42 -10.52 14.83
CA GLY A 82 -6.62 -11.16 14.31
C GLY A 82 -7.87 -10.26 14.32
N ASP A 83 -7.69 -8.93 14.32
CA ASP A 83 -8.80 -7.99 14.35
C ASP A 83 -9.67 -8.12 13.09
N LYS A 84 -11.00 -8.23 13.27
CA LYS A 84 -11.96 -8.47 12.17
C LYS A 84 -11.94 -7.40 11.07
N GLY A 85 -11.53 -6.18 11.40
CA GLY A 85 -11.44 -5.04 10.46
C GLY A 85 -10.05 -4.83 9.84
N ALA A 86 -9.07 -5.67 10.17
CA ALA A 86 -7.72 -5.52 9.64
C ALA A 86 -7.59 -6.08 8.22
N GLN A 87 -6.84 -5.37 7.36
CA GLN A 87 -6.55 -5.85 6.02
C GLN A 87 -5.71 -7.14 6.09
N LYS A 88 -6.15 -8.19 5.39
CA LYS A 88 -5.43 -9.46 5.28
C LYS A 88 -4.38 -9.36 4.16
N GLY A 89 -3.19 -9.91 4.39
CA GLY A 89 -2.10 -9.89 3.41
C GLY A 89 -1.16 -8.68 3.47
N LEU A 90 -1.14 -7.93 4.58
CA LEU A 90 -0.22 -6.81 4.85
C LEU A 90 1.15 -7.21 5.41
#